data_AF-A0A0M0KG96-F1
#
_entry.id   AF-A0A0M0KG96-F1
#
_cell.length_a   1.000
_cell.length_b   1.000
_cell.length_c   1.000
_cell.angle_alpha   90.00
_cell.angle_beta   90.00
_cell.angle_gamma   90.00
#
_symmetry.space_group_name_H-M   'P 1'
#
loop_
_entity.id
_entity.type
_entity.pdbx_description
1 polymer ?
#
loop_
_entity_poly.entity_id
_entity_poly.type
_entity_poly.pdbx_seq_one_letter_code
_entity_poly.pdbx_strand_id
1 'polypeptide(L)' 'MSRTLTADACIQKIEYLREKMMDAAKKYGLNHPLVLQYSQELDQAHNIMLRLDGKNIDYWESHSL' A
#
# COMPACT_ATOMS: atom_id res chain seq x y z
N MET A 1 10.22 -24.26 -5.91
CA MET A 1 8.84 -23.75 -6.05
C MET A 1 8.58 -22.79 -4.91
N SER A 2 9.04 -21.53 -5.02
CA SER A 2 9.15 -20.65 -3.82
C SER A 2 8.95 -19.16 -4.10
N ARG A 3 8.43 -18.76 -5.26
CA ARG A 3 8.15 -17.33 -5.58
C ARG A 3 6.71 -16.91 -5.29
N THR A 4 5.79 -17.86 -5.13
CA THR A 4 4.36 -17.58 -4.94
C THR A 4 3.99 -17.22 -3.51
N LEU A 5 4.66 -17.77 -2.48
CA LEU A 5 4.35 -17.44 -1.08
C LEU A 5 4.68 -15.98 -0.72
N THR A 6 5.76 -15.43 -1.28
CA THR A 6 6.24 -14.10 -0.94
C THR A 6 5.39 -13.00 -1.55
N ALA A 7 4.85 -13.21 -2.76
CA ALA A 7 3.96 -12.25 -3.40
C ALA A 7 2.63 -12.14 -2.64
N ASP A 8 2.03 -13.27 -2.26
CA ASP A 8 0.75 -13.33 -1.55
C ASP A 8 0.81 -12.63 -0.18
N ALA A 9 1.82 -12.93 0.64
CA ALA A 9 2.01 -12.29 1.94
C ALA A 9 2.19 -10.77 1.84
N CYS A 10 2.74 -10.31 0.72
CA CYS A 10 3.10 -8.93 0.49
C CYS A 10 1.88 -8.17 -0.07
N ILE A 11 1.04 -8.82 -0.89
CA ILE A 11 -0.30 -8.33 -1.29
C ILE A 11 -1.20 -8.19 -0.06
N GLN A 12 -1.27 -9.20 0.81
CA GLN A 12 -2.04 -9.14 2.06
C GLN A 12 -1.60 -7.96 2.95
N LYS A 13 -0.30 -7.67 3.00
CA LYS A 13 0.24 -6.54 3.75
C LYS A 13 -0.24 -5.20 3.18
N ILE A 14 -0.26 -5.07 1.86
CA ILE A 14 -0.72 -3.86 1.16
C ILE A 14 -2.22 -3.66 1.35
N GLU A 15 -3.02 -4.72 1.21
CA GLU A 15 -4.48 -4.64 1.44
C GLU A 15 -4.80 -4.24 2.89
N TYR A 16 -4.10 -4.82 3.86
CA TYR A 16 -4.24 -4.45 5.26
C TYR A 16 -3.91 -2.96 5.52
N LEU A 17 -2.80 -2.47 4.96
CA LEU A 17 -2.39 -1.06 5.08
C LEU A 17 -3.40 -0.13 4.38
N ARG A 18 -3.96 -0.56 3.26
CA ARG A 18 -5.00 0.17 2.53
C ARG A 18 -6.29 0.29 3.35
N GLU A 19 -6.74 -0.80 3.96
CA GLU A 19 -7.91 -0.77 4.84
C GLU A 19 -7.68 0.15 6.05
N LYS A 20 -6.49 0.11 6.66
CA LYS A 20 -6.13 1.02 7.76
C LYS A 20 -6.10 2.48 7.34
N MET A 21 -5.57 2.77 6.15
CA MET A 21 -5.58 4.11 5.57
C MET A 21 -7.01 4.60 5.32
N MET A 22 -7.87 3.77 4.75
CA MET A 22 -9.28 4.10 4.48
C MET A 22 -10.09 4.29 5.77
N ASP A 23 -9.87 3.45 6.78
CA ASP A 23 -10.51 3.59 8.10
C ASP A 23 -10.08 4.89 8.78
N ALA A 24 -8.77 5.19 8.77
CA ALA A 24 -8.24 6.44 9.30
C ALA A 24 -8.77 7.65 8.53
N ALA A 25 -8.88 7.58 7.21
CA ALA A 25 -9.44 8.64 6.38
C ALA A 25 -10.94 8.85 6.64
N LYS A 26 -11.71 7.78 6.85
CA LYS A 26 -13.12 7.87 7.26
C LYS A 26 -13.28 8.46 8.66
N LYS A 27 -12.40 8.09 9.59
CA LYS A 27 -12.52 8.44 11.01
C LYS A 27 -11.99 9.83 11.33
N TYR A 28 -10.90 10.23 10.68
CA TYR A 28 -10.18 11.47 10.98
C TYR A 28 -10.13 12.45 9.80
N GLY A 29 -10.59 12.04 8.61
CA GLY A 29 -10.48 12.81 7.38
C GLY A 29 -9.20 12.51 6.60
N LEU A 30 -9.23 12.76 5.29
CA LEU A 30 -8.11 12.53 4.37
C LEU A 30 -6.84 13.33 4.72
N ASN A 31 -7.00 14.45 5.42
CA ASN A 31 -5.92 15.36 5.77
C ASN A 31 -5.29 15.06 7.15
N HIS A 32 -5.60 13.91 7.75
CA HIS A 32 -5.07 13.55 9.06
C HIS A 32 -3.65 12.97 8.93
N PRO A 33 -2.69 13.33 9.82
CA PRO A 33 -1.32 12.81 9.76
C PRO A 33 -1.24 11.28 9.80
N LEU A 34 -2.22 10.59 10.40
CA LEU A 34 -2.28 9.11 10.35
C LEU A 34 -2.47 8.57 8.94
N VAL A 35 -3.29 9.22 8.10
CA VAL A 35 -3.51 8.80 6.71
C VAL A 35 -2.22 8.98 5.91
N LEU A 36 -1.50 10.08 6.16
CA LEU A 36 -0.19 10.34 5.56
C LEU A 36 0.84 9.30 6.00
N GLN A 37 0.87 8.93 7.29
CA GLN A 37 1.75 7.87 7.79
C GLN A 37 1.45 6.52 7.13
N TYR A 38 0.18 6.12 7.07
CA TYR A 38 -0.20 4.88 6.41
C TYR A 38 0.13 4.90 4.91
N SER A 39 -0.05 6.04 4.24
CA SER A 39 0.35 6.20 2.84
C SER A 39 1.85 6.03 2.64
N GLN A 40 2.68 6.58 3.53
CA GLN A 40 4.14 6.42 3.48
C GLN A 40 4.57 4.97 3.74
N GLU A 41 3.96 4.28 4.70
CA GLU A 41 4.25 2.87 4.97
C GLU A 41 3.85 1.97 3.78
N LEU A 42 2.73 2.29 3.13
CA LEU A 42 2.23 1.58 1.95
C LEU A 42 3.14 1.82 0.74
N ASP A 43 3.65 3.04 0.56
CA ASP A 43 4.65 3.37 -0.45
C ASP A 43 5.97 2.63 -0.21
N GLN A 44 6.45 2.58 1.04
CA GLN A 44 7.66 1.83 1.38
C GLN A 44 7.51 0.33 1.12
N ALA A 45 6.37 -0.27 1.47
CA ALA A 45 6.09 -1.67 1.17
C ALA A 45 6.06 -1.92 -0.35
N HIS A 46 5.42 -1.03 -1.11
CA HIS A 46 5.44 -1.07 -2.57
C HIS A 46 6.84 -0.92 -3.15
N ASN A 47 7.67 -0.03 -2.63
CA ASN A 47 9.01 0.23 -3.15
C ASN A 47 9.94 -0.98 -2.87
N ILE A 48 9.75 -1.66 -1.74
CA ILE A 48 10.40 -2.93 -1.43
C ILE A 48 9.94 -4.03 -2.39
N MET A 49 8.63 -4.12 -2.66
CA MET A 49 8.10 -5.03 -3.69
C MET A 49 8.67 -4.72 -5.07
N LEU A 50 8.70 -3.45 -5.49
CA LEU A 50 9.22 -3.00 -6.78
C LEU A 50 10.68 -3.42 -6.96
N ARG A 51 11.49 -3.29 -5.89
CA ARG A 51 12.88 -3.75 -5.91
C ARG A 51 13.03 -5.26 -5.98
N LEU A 52 12.06 -6.02 -5.47
CA LEU A 52 12.07 -7.49 -5.47
C LEU A 52 11.47 -8.08 -6.77
N ASP A 53 10.47 -7.42 -7.34
CA ASP A 53 9.68 -7.90 -8.48
C ASP A 53 10.15 -7.30 -9.82
N GLY A 54 10.83 -6.15 -9.79
CA GLY A 54 11.50 -5.57 -10.95
C GLY A 54 10.58 -4.95 -12.01
N LYS A 55 9.24 -5.09 -11.94
CA LYS A 55 8.26 -4.34 -12.75
C LYS A 55 6.81 -4.71 -12.40
N ASN A 56 6.06 -3.72 -11.89
CA ASN A 56 4.59 -3.52 -11.86
C ASN A 56 4.25 -2.90 -10.48
N ILE A 57 3.54 -1.79 -10.32
CA ILE A 57 2.32 -1.42 -11.02
C ILE A 57 2.03 0.09 -10.84
N ASP A 58 1.50 0.67 -11.91
CA ASP A 58 0.90 1.99 -12.09
C ASP A 58 -0.55 2.00 -11.54
N TYR A 59 -0.77 2.10 -10.21
CA TYR A 59 -2.16 2.02 -9.67
C TYR A 59 -2.63 3.16 -8.76
N TRP A 60 -1.80 4.18 -8.48
CA TRP A 60 -2.24 5.26 -7.57
C TRP A 60 -2.40 6.63 -8.25
N GLU A 61 -2.00 6.81 -9.52
CA GLU A 61 -2.26 8.06 -10.26
C GLU A 61 -3.72 8.22 -10.75
N SER A 62 -4.55 7.18 -10.68
CA SER A 62 -5.93 7.23 -11.22
C SER A 62 -7.05 7.52 -10.20
N HIS A 63 -6.77 7.77 -8.91
CA HIS A 63 -7.82 8.01 -7.90
C HIS A 63 -7.66 9.32 -7.12
N SER A 64 -7.07 10.34 -7.74
CA SER A 64 -7.15 11.72 -7.24
C SER A 64 -7.73 12.65 -8.31
N LEU A 65 -9.02 12.44 -8.62
CA LEU A 65 -9.92 13.43 -9.24
C LEU A 65 -11.30 13.31 -8.59
#